data_AF-F8FQC0-F1
#
_entry.id   AF-F8FQC0-F1
#
_cell.length_a   1.000
_cell.length_b   1.000
_cell.length_c   1.000
_cell.angle_alpha   90.00
_cell.angle_beta   90.00
_cell.angle_gamma   90.00
#
_symmetry.space_group_name_H-M   'P 1'
#
loop_
_entity.id
_entity.type
_entity.pdbx_description
1 polymer ?
#
loop_
_entity_poly.entity_id
_entity_poly.type
_entity_poly.pdbx_seq_one_letter_code
_entity_poly.pdbx_strand_id
1 'polypeptide(L)'
;MVRHLHSRLSEEKPDAVVGWSLGGMLLLRCLADELRSGRQLPMGVRGRMPLVILAGSTLRFIHPDRNCGWPRRIVERMRAKAEAEPWAVGDQFASAMLTGRMHETRLVDQVKASWGATDFSREGLYAGLSYLIEEDLRTAWLEILTPALKSGALHLLWLQGEEDGICPIGAVPDTGEGWQKAVFPRTGHLPFLERTPEFYQRIKEFLHEYLEYR
;
A
#
# COMPACT_ATOMS: atom_id res chain seq x y z
N MET A 1 9.55 10.86 4.84
CA MET A 1 8.97 9.50 4.82
C MET A 1 9.83 8.54 4.00
N VAL A 2 10.01 8.72 2.68
CA VAL A 2 10.78 7.79 1.81
C VAL A 2 12.23 7.54 2.27
N ARG A 3 12.98 8.59 2.64
CA ARG A 3 14.36 8.44 3.15
C ARG A 3 14.44 7.58 4.41
N HIS A 4 13.46 7.70 5.31
CA HIS A 4 13.41 6.89 6.53
C HIS A 4 13.15 5.41 6.20
N LEU A 5 12.26 5.14 5.24
CA LEU A 5 12.02 3.78 4.75
C LEU A 5 13.29 3.15 4.17
N HIS A 6 14.05 3.91 3.37
CA HIS A 6 15.34 3.44 2.84
C HIS A 6 16.33 3.06 3.95
N SER A 7 16.46 3.89 5.00
CA SER A 7 17.32 3.60 6.17
C SER A 7 16.91 2.28 6.83
N ARG A 8 15.61 2.13 7.12
CA ARG A 8 15.06 0.92 7.76
C ARG A 8 15.28 -0.34 6.91
N LEU A 9 15.07 -0.27 5.60
CA LEU A 9 15.32 -1.40 4.70
C LEU A 9 16.81 -1.79 4.65
N SER A 10 17.70 -0.79 4.75
CA SER A 10 19.16 -1.02 4.77
C SER A 10 19.65 -1.62 6.08
N GLU A 11 19.03 -1.22 7.20
CA GLU A 11 19.32 -1.73 8.54
C GLU A 11 18.78 -3.15 8.74
N GLU A 12 17.50 -3.36 8.46
CA GLU A 12 16.78 -4.60 8.76
C GLU A 12 17.05 -5.70 7.72
N LYS A 13 17.39 -5.33 6.48
CA LYS A 13 17.65 -6.25 5.36
C LYS A 13 16.61 -7.37 5.24
N PRO A 14 15.32 -7.04 5.10
CA PRO A 14 14.27 -8.05 5.08
C PRO A 14 14.30 -8.88 3.79
N ASP A 15 13.96 -10.18 3.88
CA ASP A 15 13.74 -11.02 2.69
C ASP A 15 12.42 -10.65 1.96
N ALA A 16 11.46 -10.05 2.67
CA ALA A 16 10.21 -9.55 2.11
C ALA A 16 9.71 -8.28 2.83
N VAL A 17 9.11 -7.36 2.09
CA VAL A 17 8.57 -6.09 2.60
C VAL A 17 7.10 -5.99 2.22
N VAL A 18 6.27 -5.70 3.22
CA VAL A 18 4.83 -5.48 3.02
C VAL A 18 4.52 -4.00 3.14
N GLY A 19 3.92 -3.42 2.10
CA GLY A 19 3.40 -2.06 2.09
C GLY A 19 1.87 -2.06 1.96
N TRP A 20 1.18 -1.56 2.98
CA TRP A 20 -0.28 -1.40 2.95
C TRP A 20 -0.66 0.05 2.65
N SER A 21 -1.63 0.27 1.77
CA SER A 21 -2.18 1.59 1.47
C SER A 21 -1.09 2.61 1.13
N LEU A 22 -1.05 3.75 1.82
CA LEU A 22 0.01 4.75 1.71
C LEU A 22 1.43 4.15 1.85
N GLY A 23 1.61 3.17 2.74
CA GLY A 23 2.89 2.47 2.92
C GLY A 23 3.34 1.72 1.67
N GLY A 24 2.40 1.19 0.89
CA GLY A 24 2.67 0.58 -0.41
C GLY A 24 3.15 1.60 -1.44
N MET A 25 2.48 2.74 -1.52
CA MET A 25 2.89 3.85 -2.39
C MET A 25 4.29 4.39 -2.03
N LEU A 26 4.58 4.56 -0.73
CA LEU A 26 5.90 4.98 -0.25
C LEU A 26 6.99 3.96 -0.59
N LEU A 27 6.67 2.67 -0.49
CA LEU A 27 7.59 1.59 -0.87
C LEU A 27 7.89 1.63 -2.37
N LEU A 28 6.87 1.75 -3.22
CA LEU A 28 7.06 1.88 -4.67
C LEU A 28 7.89 3.12 -5.04
N ARG A 29 7.64 4.27 -4.40
CA ARG A 29 8.46 5.47 -4.59
C ARG A 29 9.92 5.24 -4.21
N CYS A 30 10.15 4.63 -3.03
CA CYS A 30 11.50 4.29 -2.58
C CYS A 30 12.23 3.42 -3.60
N LEU A 31 11.58 2.35 -4.07
CA LEU A 31 12.16 1.44 -5.05
C LEU A 31 12.48 2.15 -6.38
N ALA A 32 11.56 2.97 -6.87
CA ALA A 32 11.76 3.73 -8.10
C ALA A 32 12.92 4.72 -8.01
N ASP A 33 13.06 5.42 -6.88
CA ASP A 33 14.13 6.40 -6.66
C ASP A 33 15.51 5.72 -6.52
N GLU A 34 15.58 4.57 -5.84
CA GLU A 34 16.81 3.77 -5.76
C GLU A 34 17.25 3.29 -7.15
N LEU A 35 16.33 2.64 -7.89
CA LEU A 35 16.59 2.17 -9.25
C LEU A 35 17.01 3.30 -10.19
N ARG A 36 16.33 4.45 -10.15
CA ARG A 36 16.68 5.62 -10.97
C ARG A 36 18.09 6.12 -10.66
N SER A 37 18.47 6.14 -9.39
CA SER A 37 19.79 6.61 -8.95
C SER A 37 20.92 5.62 -9.25
N GLY A 38 20.61 4.43 -9.77
CA GLY A 38 21.58 3.35 -9.95
C GLY A 38 22.13 2.80 -8.64
N ARG A 39 21.54 3.18 -7.50
CA ARG A 39 21.92 2.64 -6.20
C ARG A 39 21.43 1.21 -6.08
N GLN A 40 22.25 0.36 -5.48
CA GLN A 40 21.87 -1.03 -5.25
C GLN A 40 20.76 -1.06 -4.20
N LEU A 41 19.64 -1.71 -4.54
CA LEU A 41 18.57 -1.91 -3.58
C LEU A 41 19.11 -2.70 -2.37
N PRO A 42 18.67 -2.38 -1.14
CA PRO A 42 19.07 -3.12 0.06
C PRO A 42 18.80 -4.60 -0.14
N MET A 43 19.86 -5.41 -0.10
CA MET A 43 19.72 -6.86 -0.20
C MET A 43 19.23 -7.40 1.15
N GLY A 44 18.26 -8.30 1.11
CA GLY A 44 17.80 -9.07 2.25
C GLY A 44 18.89 -9.93 2.87
N VAL A 45 18.62 -10.52 4.04
CA VAL A 45 19.56 -11.36 4.80
C VAL A 45 20.21 -12.44 3.93
N ARG A 46 19.46 -13.00 2.98
CA ARG A 46 19.95 -14.04 2.05
C ARG A 46 20.75 -13.51 0.86
N GLY A 47 21.11 -12.23 0.85
CA GLY A 47 21.79 -11.60 -0.28
C GLY A 47 20.90 -11.54 -1.52
N ARG A 48 19.58 -11.39 -1.35
CA ARG A 48 18.58 -11.31 -2.43
C ARG A 48 17.83 -9.98 -2.37
N MET A 49 17.25 -9.54 -3.47
CA MET A 49 16.36 -8.37 -3.41
C MET A 49 15.11 -8.73 -2.61
N PRO A 50 14.61 -7.85 -1.73
CA PRO A 50 13.42 -8.13 -0.94
C PRO A 50 12.20 -8.33 -1.85
N LEU A 51 11.41 -9.35 -1.56
CA LEU A 51 10.12 -9.56 -2.21
C LEU A 51 9.16 -8.44 -1.79
N VAL A 52 8.46 -7.86 -2.75
CA VAL A 52 7.55 -6.74 -2.52
C VAL A 52 6.12 -7.26 -2.43
N ILE A 53 5.42 -6.97 -1.35
CA ILE A 53 4.01 -7.30 -1.18
C ILE A 53 3.25 -6.01 -0.94
N LEU A 54 2.26 -5.72 -1.76
CA LEU A 54 1.39 -4.55 -1.61
C LEU A 54 0.00 -5.02 -1.24
N ALA A 55 -0.63 -4.34 -0.27
CA ALA A 55 -2.02 -4.59 0.10
C ALA A 55 -2.82 -3.28 0.01
N GLY A 56 -3.98 -3.30 -0.63
CA GLY A 56 -4.89 -2.15 -0.69
C GLY A 56 -4.18 -0.85 -1.11
N SER A 57 -3.26 -0.92 -2.06
CA SER A 57 -2.43 0.22 -2.49
C SER A 57 -2.85 0.67 -3.88
N THR A 58 -2.35 1.83 -4.31
CA THR A 58 -2.55 2.38 -5.66
C THR A 58 -1.29 3.12 -6.11
N LEU A 59 -1.17 3.38 -7.42
CA LEU A 59 -0.17 4.29 -7.97
C LEU A 59 -0.53 5.76 -7.78
N ARG A 60 -1.82 6.06 -7.53
CA ARG A 60 -2.33 7.40 -7.30
C ARG A 60 -3.69 7.31 -6.59
N PHE A 61 -3.80 7.98 -5.44
CA PHE A 61 -5.06 7.99 -4.68
C PHE A 61 -6.10 8.93 -5.29
N ILE A 62 -5.68 10.03 -5.92
CA ILE A 62 -6.61 11.05 -6.42
C ILE A 62 -7.05 10.76 -7.85
N HIS A 63 -8.36 10.59 -8.06
CA HIS A 63 -8.96 10.44 -9.37
C HIS A 63 -10.38 11.04 -9.42
N PRO A 64 -10.80 11.67 -10.54
CA PRO A 64 -12.17 12.16 -10.68
C PRO A 64 -13.22 11.04 -10.73
N ASP A 65 -12.88 9.91 -11.36
CA ASP A 65 -13.69 8.68 -11.34
C ASP A 65 -13.47 7.89 -10.04
N ARG A 66 -14.58 7.60 -9.34
CA ARG A 66 -14.63 6.82 -8.10
C ARG A 66 -14.18 5.37 -8.25
N ASN A 67 -14.21 4.83 -9.47
CA ASN A 67 -13.74 3.48 -9.75
C ASN A 67 -12.22 3.40 -9.91
N CYS A 68 -11.52 4.53 -9.87
CA CYS A 68 -10.05 4.58 -9.99
C CYS A 68 -9.39 5.40 -8.86
N GLY A 69 -10.16 5.87 -7.87
CA GLY A 69 -9.61 6.60 -6.71
C GLY A 69 -10.59 7.56 -6.06
N TRP A 70 -10.07 8.40 -5.17
CA TRP A 70 -10.84 9.42 -4.48
C TRP A 70 -10.85 10.76 -5.23
N PRO A 71 -12.00 11.45 -5.32
CA PRO A 71 -12.05 12.82 -5.76
C PRO A 71 -11.24 13.68 -4.80
N ARG A 72 -10.35 14.51 -5.36
CA ARG A 72 -9.45 15.44 -4.66
C ARG A 72 -10.11 16.14 -3.46
N ARG A 73 -11.31 16.68 -3.67
CA ARG A 73 -12.10 17.41 -2.65
C ARG A 73 -12.33 16.64 -1.35
N ILE A 74 -12.38 15.30 -1.39
CA ILE A 74 -12.60 14.48 -0.19
C ILE A 74 -11.38 14.57 0.73
N VAL A 75 -10.18 14.38 0.16
CA VAL A 75 -8.93 14.38 0.92
C VAL A 75 -8.53 15.79 1.33
N GLU A 76 -8.80 16.80 0.48
CA GLU A 76 -8.61 18.20 0.85
C GLU A 76 -9.47 18.61 2.05
N ARG A 77 -10.73 18.16 2.10
CA ARG A 77 -11.59 18.40 3.26
C ARG A 77 -11.07 17.71 4.52
N MET A 78 -10.56 16.48 4.41
CA MET A 78 -9.91 15.79 5.53
C MET A 78 -8.66 16.55 6.00
N ARG A 79 -7.82 16.99 5.06
CA ARG A 79 -6.61 17.77 5.34
C ARG A 79 -6.91 19.08 6.04
N ALA A 80 -7.93 19.82 5.59
CA ALA A 80 -8.37 21.06 6.24
C ALA A 80 -8.86 20.84 7.68
N LYS A 81 -9.43 19.66 7.97
CA LYS A 81 -9.88 19.27 9.32
C LYS A 81 -8.78 18.69 10.21
N ALA A 82 -7.65 18.26 9.64
CA ALA A 82 -6.63 17.53 10.39
C ALA A 82 -6.01 18.33 11.55
N GLU A 83 -5.97 19.66 11.44
CA GLU A 83 -5.43 20.53 12.47
C GLU A 83 -6.37 20.69 13.68
N ALA A 84 -7.67 20.86 13.42
CA ALA A 84 -8.67 21.11 14.45
C ALA A 84 -9.33 19.82 14.98
N GLU A 85 -9.47 18.80 14.13
CA GLU A 85 -10.25 17.58 14.39
C GLU A 85 -9.52 16.30 13.93
N PRO A 86 -8.26 16.04 14.36
CA PRO A 86 -7.46 14.90 13.88
C PRO A 86 -8.13 13.54 14.11
N TRP A 87 -8.83 13.37 15.24
CA TRP A 87 -9.58 12.15 15.54
C TRP A 87 -10.75 11.93 14.57
N ALA A 88 -11.48 12.98 14.22
CA ALA A 88 -12.60 12.88 13.28
C ALA A 88 -12.12 12.56 11.86
N VAL A 89 -10.91 12.99 11.48
CA VAL A 89 -10.28 12.59 10.22
C VAL A 89 -9.94 11.10 10.24
N GLY A 90 -9.39 10.62 11.34
CA GLY A 90 -9.14 9.20 11.58
C GLY A 90 -10.39 8.33 11.47
N ASP A 91 -11.47 8.74 12.13
CA ASP A 91 -12.76 8.05 12.07
C ASP A 91 -13.33 7.99 10.65
N GLN A 92 -13.14 9.06 9.86
CA GLN A 92 -13.55 9.05 8.46
C GLN A 92 -12.74 8.06 7.63
N PHE A 93 -11.42 7.95 7.85
CA PHE A 93 -10.58 6.93 7.21
C PHE A 93 -11.00 5.53 7.64
N ALA A 94 -11.09 5.26 8.94
CA ALA A 94 -11.49 3.97 9.47
C ALA A 94 -12.83 3.53 8.90
N SER A 95 -13.81 4.44 8.82
CA SER A 95 -15.10 4.15 8.23
C SER A 95 -15.02 3.85 6.73
N ALA A 96 -14.13 4.54 5.98
CA ALA A 96 -13.96 4.32 4.55
C ALA A 96 -13.16 3.07 4.19
N MET A 97 -12.39 2.50 5.13
CA MET A 97 -11.63 1.26 4.93
C MET A 97 -12.53 0.02 4.92
N LEU A 98 -13.71 0.13 5.52
CA LEU A 98 -14.62 -0.97 5.81
C LEU A 98 -15.68 -1.10 4.72
N THR A 99 -16.06 -2.33 4.39
CA THR A 99 -17.25 -2.59 3.55
C THR A 99 -18.53 -2.45 4.36
N GLY A 100 -19.67 -2.29 3.68
CA GLY A 100 -21.00 -2.23 4.33
C GLY A 100 -21.28 -3.39 5.29
N ARG A 101 -20.72 -4.58 5.02
CA ARG A 101 -20.86 -5.79 5.86
C ARG A 101 -20.01 -5.76 7.13
N MET A 102 -18.93 -4.99 7.14
CA MET A 102 -18.05 -4.87 8.31
C MET A 102 -18.58 -3.90 9.36
N HIS A 103 -19.45 -2.96 8.99
CA HIS A 103 -20.09 -2.04 9.94
C HIS A 103 -20.90 -2.76 11.02
N GLU A 104 -21.27 -4.03 10.79
CA GLU A 104 -22.00 -4.89 11.73
C GLU A 104 -21.08 -5.77 12.60
N THR A 105 -19.76 -5.63 12.48
CA THR A 105 -18.78 -6.51 13.14
C THR A 105 -17.88 -5.77 14.14
N ARG A 106 -17.32 -6.50 15.10
CA ARG A 106 -16.28 -6.03 16.04
C ARG A 106 -15.00 -5.52 15.35
N LEU A 107 -14.85 -5.70 14.03
CA LEU A 107 -13.69 -5.22 13.27
C LEU A 107 -13.63 -3.70 13.20
N VAL A 108 -14.78 -3.01 13.18
CA VAL A 108 -14.83 -1.53 13.23
C VAL A 108 -14.16 -1.04 14.51
N ASP A 109 -14.50 -1.65 15.64
CA ASP A 109 -13.94 -1.28 16.94
C ASP A 109 -12.45 -1.61 17.01
N GLN A 110 -12.00 -2.71 16.40
CA GLN A 110 -10.57 -3.04 16.32
C GLN A 110 -9.78 -2.02 15.48
N VAL A 111 -10.31 -1.60 14.33
CA VAL A 111 -9.69 -0.59 13.46
C VAL A 111 -9.68 0.78 14.13
N LYS A 112 -10.76 1.14 14.85
CA LYS A 112 -10.81 2.39 15.62
C LYS A 112 -9.87 2.36 16.83
N ALA A 113 -9.81 1.24 17.54
CA ALA A 113 -8.92 1.07 18.68
C ALA A 113 -7.45 1.12 18.25
N SER A 114 -7.10 0.52 17.11
CA SER A 114 -5.73 0.61 16.57
C SER A 114 -5.37 2.05 16.20
N TRP A 115 -6.32 2.81 15.63
CA TRP A 115 -6.14 4.25 15.39
C TRP A 115 -5.90 5.04 16.69
N GLY A 116 -6.68 4.75 17.74
CA GLY A 116 -6.49 5.34 19.08
C GLY A 116 -5.12 5.06 19.71
N ALA A 117 -4.45 3.99 19.29
CA ALA A 117 -3.13 3.57 19.79
C ALA A 117 -1.96 4.07 18.93
N THR A 118 -2.22 4.76 17.82
CA THR A 118 -1.15 5.29 16.97
C THR A 118 -0.48 6.53 17.57
N ASP A 119 0.81 6.69 17.28
CA ASP A 119 1.66 7.80 17.73
C ASP A 119 1.78 8.92 16.68
N PHE A 120 0.84 9.03 15.73
CA PHE A 120 0.97 10.04 14.68
C PHE A 120 0.91 11.45 15.26
N SER A 121 1.86 12.28 14.84
CA SER A 121 1.78 13.72 15.09
C SER A 121 0.78 14.37 14.14
N ARG A 122 0.28 15.56 14.48
CA ARG A 122 -0.62 16.33 13.60
C ARG A 122 0.05 16.65 12.26
N GLU A 123 1.33 16.99 12.32
CA GLU A 123 2.18 17.24 11.16
C GLU A 123 2.33 15.97 10.30
N GLY A 124 2.45 14.80 10.94
CA GLY A 124 2.49 13.51 10.27
C GLY A 124 1.19 13.20 9.52
N LEU A 125 0.02 13.40 10.17
CA LEU A 125 -1.28 13.24 9.53
C LEU A 125 -1.45 14.21 8.36
N TYR A 126 -1.11 15.49 8.55
CA TYR A 126 -1.18 16.50 7.49
C TYR A 126 -0.25 16.18 6.31
N ALA A 127 0.98 15.74 6.59
CA ALA A 127 1.95 15.33 5.57
C ALA A 127 1.46 14.09 4.81
N GLY A 128 0.90 13.10 5.51
CA GLY A 128 0.30 11.91 4.89
C GLY A 128 -0.84 12.28 3.94
N LEU A 129 -1.76 13.14 4.38
CA LEU A 129 -2.88 13.62 3.55
C LEU A 129 -2.39 14.42 2.35
N SER A 130 -1.38 15.26 2.52
CA SER A 130 -0.76 16.01 1.41
C SER A 130 -0.12 15.06 0.40
N TYR A 131 0.59 14.03 0.88
CA TYR A 131 1.19 13.02 0.02
C TYR A 131 0.15 12.22 -0.77
N LEU A 132 -0.97 11.82 -0.15
CA LEU A 132 -2.09 11.18 -0.86
C LEU A 132 -2.64 12.07 -1.99
N ILE A 133 -2.65 13.39 -1.80
CA ILE A 133 -3.18 14.37 -2.75
C ILE A 133 -2.25 14.61 -3.95
N GLU A 134 -0.95 14.61 -3.69
CA GLU A 134 0.08 15.11 -4.62
C GLU A 134 0.76 13.99 -5.42
N GLU A 135 0.92 12.82 -4.80
CA GLU A 135 1.73 11.75 -5.38
C GLU A 135 1.06 11.07 -6.58
N ASP A 136 1.85 10.88 -7.64
CA ASP A 136 1.47 10.11 -8.82
C ASP A 136 2.67 9.26 -9.27
N LEU A 137 2.55 7.95 -9.08
CA LEU A 137 3.58 6.98 -9.43
C LEU A 137 3.42 6.39 -10.83
N ARG A 138 2.42 6.79 -11.62
CA ARG A 138 2.15 6.14 -12.91
C ARG A 138 3.32 6.23 -13.89
N THR A 139 4.01 7.38 -13.94
CA THR A 139 5.22 7.53 -14.75
C THR A 139 6.36 6.64 -14.24
N ALA A 140 6.64 6.68 -12.93
CA ALA A 140 7.68 5.82 -12.34
C ALA A 140 7.36 4.32 -12.50
N TRP A 141 6.08 3.96 -12.46
CA TRP A 141 5.62 2.61 -12.70
C TRP A 141 5.95 2.15 -14.12
N LEU A 142 5.63 2.95 -15.14
CA LEU A 142 5.86 2.61 -16.54
C LEU A 142 7.34 2.61 -16.91
N GLU A 143 8.09 3.62 -16.45
CA GLU A 143 9.46 3.86 -16.92
C GLU A 143 10.53 3.14 -16.10
N ILE A 144 10.25 2.77 -14.84
CA ILE A 144 11.27 2.26 -13.91
C ILE A 144 10.85 0.90 -13.33
N LEU A 145 9.69 0.85 -12.69
CA LEU A 145 9.28 -0.36 -11.95
C LEU A 145 8.89 -1.49 -12.90
N THR A 146 8.13 -1.22 -13.97
CA THR A 146 7.73 -2.24 -14.95
C THR A 146 8.96 -2.88 -15.63
N PRO A 147 9.96 -2.13 -16.13
CA PRO A 147 11.20 -2.73 -16.63
C PRO A 147 11.93 -3.60 -15.60
N ALA A 148 12.00 -3.17 -14.34
CA ALA A 148 12.66 -3.93 -13.28
C ALA A 148 11.90 -5.21 -12.91
N LEU A 149 10.56 -5.19 -12.96
CA LEU A 149 9.74 -6.40 -12.78
C LEU A 149 9.95 -7.38 -13.94
N LYS A 150 9.93 -6.88 -15.19
CA LYS A 150 10.14 -7.70 -16.40
C LYS A 150 11.52 -8.35 -16.46
N SER A 151 12.58 -7.64 -16.03
CA SER A 151 13.93 -8.20 -15.99
C SER A 151 14.15 -9.19 -14.84
N GLY A 152 13.18 -9.34 -13.94
CA GLY A 152 13.31 -10.13 -12.72
C GLY A 152 14.21 -9.49 -11.67
N ALA A 153 14.52 -8.19 -11.82
CA ALA A 153 15.18 -7.45 -10.76
C ALA A 153 14.24 -7.32 -9.56
N LEU A 154 12.96 -7.04 -9.77
CA LEU A 154 11.94 -6.99 -8.73
C LEU A 154 10.92 -8.14 -8.86
N HIS A 155 10.37 -8.57 -7.73
CA HIS A 155 9.22 -9.46 -7.65
C HIS A 155 8.16 -8.83 -6.76
N LEU A 156 6.93 -8.79 -7.28
CA LEU A 156 5.83 -8.08 -6.63
C LEU A 156 4.56 -8.93 -6.58
N LEU A 157 3.94 -8.97 -5.40
CA LEU A 157 2.58 -9.46 -5.20
C LEU A 157 1.66 -8.30 -4.80
N TRP A 158 0.61 -8.06 -5.57
CA TRP A 158 -0.41 -7.05 -5.29
C TRP A 158 -1.70 -7.70 -4.80
N LEU A 159 -2.07 -7.44 -3.55
CA LEU A 159 -3.23 -7.98 -2.85
C LEU A 159 -4.31 -6.90 -2.76
N GLN A 160 -5.45 -7.10 -3.40
CA GLN A 160 -6.49 -6.06 -3.53
C GLN A 160 -7.87 -6.58 -3.12
N GLY A 161 -8.59 -5.82 -2.30
CA GLY A 161 -10.01 -6.07 -2.07
C GLY A 161 -10.85 -5.62 -3.27
N GLU A 162 -11.81 -6.44 -3.69
CA GLU A 162 -12.73 -6.14 -4.80
C GLU A 162 -13.61 -4.90 -4.52
N GLU A 163 -14.02 -4.71 -3.26
CA GLU A 163 -14.92 -3.64 -2.81
C GLU A 163 -14.15 -2.51 -2.09
N ASP A 164 -12.83 -2.40 -2.32
CA ASP A 164 -12.00 -1.36 -1.72
C ASP A 164 -12.42 0.04 -2.21
N GLY A 165 -13.06 0.80 -1.32
CA GLY A 165 -13.54 2.15 -1.62
C GLY A 165 -12.46 3.24 -1.58
N ILE A 166 -11.24 2.92 -1.13
CA ILE A 166 -10.08 3.84 -1.03
C ILE A 166 -9.14 3.65 -2.22
N CYS A 167 -8.78 2.40 -2.48
CA CYS A 167 -7.97 1.97 -3.61
C CYS A 167 -8.77 1.01 -4.50
N PRO A 168 -9.72 1.52 -5.31
CA PRO A 168 -10.53 0.69 -6.18
C PRO A 168 -9.70 -0.17 -7.13
N ILE A 169 -10.25 -1.31 -7.55
CA ILE A 169 -9.55 -2.23 -8.47
C ILE A 169 -9.14 -1.56 -9.79
N GLY A 170 -9.91 -0.58 -10.28
CA GLY A 170 -9.59 0.19 -11.49
C GLY A 170 -8.38 1.12 -11.34
N ALA A 171 -7.89 1.34 -10.12
CA ALA A 171 -6.67 2.09 -9.83
C ALA A 171 -5.40 1.20 -9.86
N VAL A 172 -5.58 -0.11 -9.83
CA VAL A 172 -4.49 -1.08 -9.78
C VAL A 172 -4.11 -1.51 -11.20
N PRO A 173 -2.83 -1.48 -11.58
CA PRO A 173 -2.39 -1.97 -12.88
C PRO A 173 -2.87 -3.40 -13.15
N ASP A 174 -3.05 -3.72 -14.43
CA ASP A 174 -3.25 -5.09 -14.84
C ASP A 174 -2.01 -5.94 -14.56
N THR A 175 -2.22 -7.25 -14.45
CA THR A 175 -1.11 -8.19 -14.30
C THR A 175 -0.20 -8.14 -15.52
N GLY A 176 1.09 -8.27 -15.28
CA GLY A 176 2.12 -8.31 -16.31
C GLY A 176 3.26 -9.24 -15.92
N GLU A 177 4.24 -9.37 -16.80
CA GLU A 177 5.44 -10.14 -16.52
C GLU A 177 6.19 -9.58 -15.30
N GLY A 178 6.50 -10.45 -14.33
CA GLY A 178 7.28 -10.10 -13.15
C GLY A 178 6.47 -9.67 -11.91
N TRP A 179 5.14 -9.63 -11.98
CA TRP A 179 4.29 -9.44 -10.80
C TRP A 179 2.97 -10.19 -10.86
N GLN A 180 2.41 -10.46 -9.68
CA GLN A 180 1.15 -11.15 -9.49
C GLN A 180 0.12 -10.21 -8.86
N LYS A 181 -1.15 -10.36 -9.23
CA LYS A 181 -2.29 -9.68 -8.60
C LYS A 181 -3.25 -10.72 -8.06
N ALA A 182 -3.62 -10.62 -6.79
CA ALA A 182 -4.70 -11.40 -6.20
C ALA A 182 -5.81 -10.46 -5.73
N VAL A 183 -7.03 -10.73 -6.21
CA VAL A 183 -8.22 -9.98 -5.83
C VAL A 183 -9.05 -10.82 -4.86
N PHE A 184 -9.45 -10.21 -3.74
CA PHE A 184 -10.27 -10.85 -2.71
C PHE A 184 -11.74 -10.44 -2.93
N PRO A 185 -12.62 -11.38 -3.30
CA PRO A 185 -14.03 -11.07 -3.56
C PRO A 185 -14.73 -10.54 -2.32
N ARG A 186 -15.62 -9.56 -2.50
CA ARG A 186 -16.43 -8.98 -1.42
C ARG A 186 -15.59 -8.56 -0.21
N THR A 187 -14.48 -7.89 -0.46
CA THR A 187 -13.47 -7.50 0.53
C THR A 187 -13.07 -6.05 0.32
N GLY A 188 -12.96 -5.28 1.40
CA GLY A 188 -12.62 -3.87 1.38
C GLY A 188 -11.11 -3.60 1.42
N HIS A 189 -10.73 -2.52 2.09
CA HIS A 189 -9.35 -2.04 2.13
C HIS A 189 -8.41 -2.88 3.02
N LEU A 190 -8.98 -3.78 3.83
CA LEU A 190 -8.28 -4.53 4.87
C LEU A 190 -8.36 -6.05 4.62
N PRO A 191 -7.88 -6.56 3.47
CA PRO A 191 -8.02 -7.98 3.13
C PRO A 191 -7.35 -8.91 4.15
N PHE A 192 -6.32 -8.45 4.86
CA PHE A 192 -5.66 -9.21 5.93
C PHE A 192 -6.51 -9.37 7.20
N LEU A 193 -7.51 -8.52 7.42
CA LEU A 193 -8.48 -8.66 8.52
C LEU A 193 -9.77 -9.35 8.07
N GLU A 194 -10.25 -9.05 6.86
CA GLU A 194 -11.50 -9.59 6.32
C GLU A 194 -11.39 -11.02 5.79
N ARG A 195 -10.21 -11.38 5.27
CA ARG A 195 -9.89 -12.66 4.60
C ARG A 195 -8.55 -13.20 5.08
N THR A 196 -8.34 -13.20 6.39
CA THR A 196 -7.05 -13.51 7.00
C THR A 196 -6.43 -14.83 6.50
N PRO A 197 -7.15 -15.98 6.49
CA PRO A 197 -6.57 -17.24 6.00
C PRO A 197 -6.14 -17.16 4.53
N GLU A 198 -6.99 -16.62 3.66
CA GLU A 198 -6.72 -16.51 2.23
C GLU A 198 -5.59 -15.52 1.95
N PHE A 199 -5.54 -14.40 2.69
CA PHE A 199 -4.48 -13.39 2.58
C PHE A 199 -3.11 -13.98 2.89
N TYR A 200 -2.98 -14.67 4.03
CA TYR A 200 -1.71 -15.31 4.39
C TYR A 200 -1.35 -16.47 3.47
N GLN A 201 -2.33 -17.22 2.96
CA GLN A 201 -2.08 -18.28 2.01
C GLN A 201 -1.44 -17.74 0.72
N ARG A 202 -1.95 -16.62 0.19
CA ARG A 202 -1.37 -15.96 -0.99
C ARG A 202 0.07 -15.49 -0.77
N ILE A 203 0.35 -14.94 0.41
CA ILE A 203 1.72 -14.54 0.77
C ILE A 203 2.63 -15.77 0.81
N LYS A 204 2.21 -16.86 1.47
CA LYS A 204 3.00 -18.09 1.57
C LYS A 204 3.32 -18.68 0.19
N GLU A 205 2.33 -18.75 -0.69
CA GLU A 205 2.51 -19.22 -2.08
C GLU A 205 3.58 -18.41 -2.80
N PHE A 206 3.49 -17.08 -2.73
CA PHE A 206 4.45 -16.18 -3.34
C PHE A 206 5.85 -16.30 -2.71
N LEU A 207 5.96 -16.35 -1.38
CA LEU A 207 7.25 -16.53 -0.71
C LEU A 207 7.89 -17.86 -1.10
N HIS A 208 7.13 -18.95 -1.15
CA HIS A 208 7.62 -20.28 -1.53
C HIS A 208 8.14 -20.30 -2.98
N GLU A 209 7.42 -19.66 -3.92
CA GLU A 209 7.84 -19.53 -5.33
C GLU A 209 9.22 -18.89 -5.49
N TYR A 210 9.56 -17.87 -4.69
CA TYR A 210 10.79 -17.10 -4.87
C TYR A 210 11.90 -17.37 -3.84
N LEU A 211 11.58 -17.94 -2.69
CA LEU A 211 12.57 -18.28 -1.65
C LEU A 211 13.02 -19.74 -1.70
N GLU A 212 12.17 -20.68 -2.14
CA GLU A 212 12.50 -22.11 -2.10
C GLU A 212 12.96 -22.68 -3.45
N TYR A 213 12.54 -22.09 -4.58
CA TYR A 213 12.86 -22.60 -5.93
C TYR A 213 14.07 -21.95 -6.63
N ARG A 214 14.91 -21.20 -5.91
CA ARG A 214 16.17 -20.64 -6.44
C ARG A 214 17.28 -20.66 -5.42
#